data_AF-A0A832MUH1-F1
#
_entry.id   AF-A0A832MUH1-F1
#
_cell.length_a   1.000
_cell.length_b   1.000
_cell.length_c   1.000
_cell.angle_alpha   90.00
_cell.angle_beta   90.00
_cell.angle_gamma   90.00
#
_symmetry.space_group_name_H-M   'P 1'
#
loop_
_entity.id
_entity.type
_entity.pdbx_description
1 polymer ?
#
loop_
_entity_poly.entity_id
_entity_poly.type
_entity_poly.pdbx_seq_one_letter_code
_entity_poly.pdbx_strand_id
1 'polypeptide(L)'
;EGYIKSDSLKFIGSSGLTYGWQQTLDNYKKRYPTAAHTGTLTFDLIDFDPLAKDIFFVVGKYNLKREVGDASGYFSLILKKIDGEWKIIVDHSS
;
A
#
# COMPACT_ATOMS: atom_id res chain seq x y z
N GLU A 1 -3.57 7.95 8.30
CA GLU A 1 -2.10 7.81 8.13
C GLU A 1 -1.68 6.37 8.40
N GLY A 2 -1.52 5.55 7.36
CA GLY A 2 -1.31 4.10 7.51
C GLY A 2 0.14 3.60 7.34
N TYR A 3 0.97 4.32 6.59
CA TYR A 3 2.37 3.96 6.36
C TYR A 3 3.29 4.50 7.45
N ILE A 4 4.38 3.80 7.73
CA ILE A 4 5.48 4.34 8.52
C ILE A 4 6.11 5.53 7.79
N LYS A 5 6.30 6.66 8.49
CA LYS A 5 7.07 7.81 7.97
C LYS A 5 8.57 7.58 8.23
N SER A 6 9.18 6.75 7.40
CA SER A 6 10.59 6.35 7.53
C SER A 6 11.21 6.05 6.17
N ASP A 7 12.52 6.24 6.06
CA ASP A 7 13.33 5.85 4.89
C ASP A 7 13.41 4.34 4.69
N SER A 8 13.03 3.55 5.71
CA SER A 8 13.00 2.09 5.65
C SER A 8 11.70 1.52 5.08
N LEU A 9 10.68 2.34 4.81
CA LEU A 9 9.46 1.88 4.12
C LEU A 9 9.85 1.26 2.77
N LYS A 10 9.31 0.08 2.45
CA LYS A 10 9.47 -0.54 1.13
C LYS A 10 8.15 -0.52 0.37
N PHE A 11 8.17 0.01 -0.84
CA PHE A 11 7.04 -0.07 -1.77
C PHE A 11 7.48 -0.83 -3.02
N ILE A 12 6.74 -1.85 -3.42
CA ILE A 12 7.05 -2.71 -4.56
C ILE A 12 5.85 -2.66 -5.49
N GLY A 13 6.07 -2.26 -6.74
CA GLY A 13 5.01 -2.32 -7.75
C GLY A 13 5.58 -2.42 -9.16
N SER A 14 4.80 -1.96 -10.14
CA SER A 14 5.15 -2.10 -11.56
C SER A 14 6.50 -1.45 -11.95
N SER A 15 6.97 -0.46 -11.19
CA SER A 15 8.27 0.20 -11.39
C SER A 15 9.42 -0.42 -10.58
N GLY A 16 9.17 -1.55 -9.89
CA GLY A 16 10.12 -2.19 -8.99
C GLY A 16 10.06 -1.66 -7.56
N LEU A 17 11.15 -1.85 -6.82
CA LEU A 17 11.30 -1.52 -5.41
C LEU A 17 11.68 -0.04 -5.21
N THR A 18 10.91 0.65 -4.38
CA THR A 18 11.14 2.02 -3.89
C THR A 18 11.31 1.99 -2.38
N TYR A 19 12.18 2.85 -1.87
CA TYR A 19 12.41 3.04 -0.43
C TYR A 19 11.91 4.41 0.03
N GLY A 20 11.47 4.48 1.29
CA GLY A 20 11.16 5.72 1.96
C GLY A 20 9.75 6.26 1.71
N TRP A 21 9.18 6.84 2.77
CA TRP A 21 7.83 7.38 2.77
C TRP A 21 7.65 8.56 1.79
N GLN A 22 8.61 9.50 1.79
CA GLN A 22 8.51 10.69 0.96
C GLN A 22 8.57 10.35 -0.54
N GLN A 23 9.52 9.50 -0.94
CA GLN A 23 9.63 9.05 -2.32
C GLN A 23 8.38 8.28 -2.77
N THR A 24 7.80 7.44 -1.90
CA THR A 24 6.55 6.73 -2.16
C THR A 24 5.39 7.71 -2.40
N LEU A 25 5.26 8.74 -1.55
CA LEU A 25 4.23 9.78 -1.70
C LEU A 25 4.39 10.57 -3.01
N ASP A 26 5.61 10.95 -3.36
CA ASP A 26 5.88 11.74 -4.56
C ASP A 26 5.58 10.92 -5.83
N ASN A 27 5.96 9.64 -5.84
CA ASN A 27 5.61 8.70 -6.91
C ASN A 27 4.09 8.52 -7.04
N TYR A 28 3.38 8.42 -5.92
CA TYR A 28 1.92 8.30 -5.91
C TYR A 28 1.26 9.54 -6.52
N LYS A 29 1.65 10.74 -6.08
CA LYS A 29 1.14 12.02 -6.63
C LYS A 29 1.41 12.14 -8.13
N LYS A 30 2.58 11.70 -8.59
CA LYS A 30 2.91 11.71 -10.03
C LYS A 30 2.02 10.76 -10.84
N ARG A 31 1.66 9.59 -10.28
CA ARG A 31 0.83 8.58 -10.96
C ARG A 31 -0.67 8.91 -10.91
N TYR A 32 -1.11 9.65 -9.90
CA TYR A 32 -2.50 10.06 -9.70
C TYR A 32 -2.64 11.60 -9.63
N PRO A 33 -2.40 12.32 -10.74
CA PRO A 33 -2.30 13.78 -10.73
C PRO A 33 -3.63 14.51 -10.62
N THR A 34 -4.77 13.85 -10.91
CA THR A 34 -6.10 14.46 -10.90
C THR A 34 -7.14 13.56 -10.25
N ALA A 35 -8.29 14.14 -9.85
CA ALA A 35 -9.40 13.39 -9.25
C ALA A 35 -9.94 12.27 -10.16
N ALA A 36 -9.89 12.47 -11.49
CA ALA A 36 -10.27 11.45 -12.47
C ALA A 36 -9.39 10.19 -12.40
N HIS A 37 -8.16 10.29 -11.86
CA HIS A 37 -7.25 9.17 -11.69
C HIS A 37 -7.43 8.44 -10.34
N THR A 38 -7.83 9.16 -9.28
CA THR A 38 -7.92 8.60 -7.93
C THR A 38 -9.15 7.74 -7.72
N GLY A 39 -10.28 8.07 -8.37
CA GLY A 39 -11.48 7.23 -8.36
C GLY A 39 -11.98 6.83 -6.96
N THR A 40 -12.63 5.67 -6.88
CA THR A 40 -13.08 5.02 -5.64
C THR A 40 -12.33 3.70 -5.45
N LEU A 41 -11.62 3.57 -4.33
CA LEU A 41 -10.82 2.40 -3.98
C LEU A 41 -11.56 1.54 -2.97
N THR A 42 -11.65 0.24 -3.24
CA THR A 42 -12.21 -0.77 -2.34
C THR A 42 -11.22 -1.92 -2.18
N PHE A 43 -11.29 -2.62 -1.05
CA PHE A 43 -10.38 -3.71 -0.74
C PHE A 43 -11.16 -4.95 -0.31
N ASP A 44 -10.75 -6.09 -0.85
CA ASP A 44 -11.17 -7.40 -0.38
C ASP A 44 -9.99 -8.01 0.38
N LEU A 45 -10.12 -8.09 1.70
CA LEU A 45 -9.12 -8.71 2.55
C LEU A 45 -9.25 -10.23 2.47
N ILE A 46 -8.16 -10.91 2.15
CA ILE A 46 -8.16 -12.35 1.91
C ILE A 46 -7.55 -13.08 3.10
N ASP A 47 -6.40 -12.63 3.56
CA ASP A 47 -5.65 -13.34 4.59
C ASP A 47 -4.89 -12.42 5.54
N PHE A 48 -4.71 -12.89 6.77
CA PHE A 48 -4.01 -12.21 7.85
C PHE A 48 -3.20 -13.22 8.66
N ASP A 49 -1.92 -13.34 8.30
CA ASP A 49 -0.99 -14.25 8.95
C ASP A 49 -0.17 -13.51 10.02
N PRO A 50 -0.18 -13.94 11.29
CA PRO A 50 0.74 -13.43 12.29
C PRO A 50 2.15 -13.94 11.99
N LEU A 51 3.11 -13.01 11.85
CA LEU A 51 4.54 -13.35 11.73
C LEU A 51 5.27 -13.26 13.08
N ALA A 52 4.78 -12.39 13.96
CA ALA A 52 5.25 -12.22 15.33
C ALA A 52 4.15 -11.51 16.15
N LYS A 53 4.37 -11.35 17.46
CA LYS A 53 3.42 -10.67 18.38
C LYS A 53 2.87 -9.34 17.82
N ASP A 54 3.73 -8.56 17.19
CA ASP A 54 3.43 -7.20 16.72
C ASP A 54 3.68 -7.05 15.21
N ILE A 55 3.61 -8.16 14.44
CA ILE A 55 3.85 -8.16 13.00
C ILE A 55 2.85 -9.11 12.30
N PHE A 56 2.20 -8.60 11.25
CA PHE A 56 1.31 -9.38 10.40
C PHE A 56 1.73 -9.27 8.93
N PHE A 57 1.55 -10.38 8.21
CA PHE A 57 1.48 -10.40 6.76
C PHE A 57 0.01 -10.39 6.36
N VAL A 58 -0.35 -9.51 5.43
CA VAL A 58 -1.73 -9.33 4.98
C VAL A 58 -1.76 -9.50 3.47
N VAL A 59 -2.72 -10.26 2.95
CA VAL A 59 -2.97 -10.38 1.51
C VAL A 59 -4.39 -9.93 1.21
N GLY A 60 -4.56 -9.19 0.11
CA GLY A 60 -5.87 -8.77 -0.34
C GLY A 60 -5.91 -8.43 -1.82
N LYS A 61 -7.08 -8.00 -2.28
CA LYS A 61 -7.29 -7.41 -3.60
C LYS A 61 -7.71 -5.97 -3.47
N TYR A 62 -7.22 -5.12 -4.36
CA TYR A 62 -7.76 -3.79 -4.55
C TYR A 62 -8.63 -3.76 -5.81
N ASN A 63 -9.72 -2.99 -5.74
CA ASN A 63 -10.53 -2.63 -6.90
C ASN A 63 -10.68 -1.11 -6.92
N LEU A 64 -10.19 -0.48 -7.99
CA LEU A 64 -10.14 0.95 -8.20
C LEU A 64 -11.06 1.33 -9.35
N LYS A 65 -12.21 1.93 -9.02
CA LYS A 65 -13.18 2.41 -9.99
C LYS A 65 -12.89 3.87 -10.36
N ARG A 66 -12.63 4.18 -11.63
CA ARG A 66 -12.18 5.52 -12.05
C ARG A 66 -12.64 5.89 -13.46
N GLU A 67 -12.75 7.18 -13.75
CA GLU A 67 -13.22 7.67 -15.06
C GLU A 67 -12.27 7.30 -16.20
N VAL A 68 -10.97 7.24 -15.93
CA VAL A 68 -9.93 6.84 -16.88
C VAL A 68 -9.82 5.32 -17.09
N GLY A 69 -10.82 4.56 -16.62
CA GLY A 69 -10.92 3.10 -16.75
C GLY A 69 -10.47 2.35 -15.50
N ASP A 70 -11.26 1.40 -15.04
CA ASP A 70 -11.03 0.68 -13.77
C ASP A 70 -9.69 -0.06 -13.73
N ALA A 71 -9.18 -0.28 -12.51
CA ALA A 71 -7.98 -1.07 -12.25
C ALA A 71 -8.20 -1.99 -11.05
N SER A 72 -7.59 -3.16 -11.06
CA SER A 72 -7.67 -4.11 -9.95
C SER A 72 -6.43 -4.97 -9.91
N GLY A 73 -6.11 -5.50 -8.73
CA GLY A 73 -4.96 -6.38 -8.57
C GLY A 73 -4.85 -6.91 -7.15
N TYR A 74 -3.79 -7.68 -6.91
CA TYR A 74 -3.47 -8.18 -5.58
C TYR A 74 -2.47 -7.26 -4.91
N PHE A 75 -2.58 -7.17 -3.59
CA PHE A 75 -1.57 -6.54 -2.75
C PHE A 75 -1.21 -7.45 -1.58
N SER A 76 -0.02 -7.22 -1.05
CA SER A 76 0.43 -7.79 0.21
C SER A 76 1.12 -6.74 1.06
N LEU A 77 0.86 -6.76 2.37
CA LEU A 77 1.41 -5.81 3.33
C LEU A 77 2.17 -6.55 4.42
N ILE A 78 3.23 -5.91 4.93
CA ILE A 78 3.74 -6.19 6.27
C ILE A 78 3.29 -5.06 7.18
N LEU A 79 2.42 -5.39 8.13
CA LEU A 79 2.00 -4.50 9.20
C LEU A 79 2.88 -4.74 10.43
N LYS A 80 3.34 -3.66 11.06
CA LYS A 80 4.05 -3.71 12.34
C LYS A 80 3.43 -2.73 13.32
N LYS A 81 3.27 -3.15 14.58
CA LYS A 81 2.86 -2.25 15.66
C LYS A 81 4.06 -1.44 16.13
N ILE A 82 3.97 -0.12 16.06
CA ILE A 82 5.01 0.85 16.44
C ILE A 82 4.32 1.92 17.28
N ASP A 83 4.82 2.14 18.50
CA ASP A 83 4.27 3.12 19.45
C ASP A 83 2.75 2.97 19.68
N GLY A 84 2.27 1.71 19.68
CA GLY A 84 0.86 1.38 19.88
C GLY A 84 0.01 1.35 18.62
N GLU A 85 0.53 1.81 17.48
CA GLU A 85 -0.20 1.93 16.22
C GLU A 85 0.29 0.94 15.17
N TRP A 86 -0.64 0.36 14.40
CA TRP A 86 -0.28 -0.48 13.25
C TRP A 86 0.15 0.38 12.07
N LYS A 87 1.35 0.13 11.56
CA LYS A 87 1.91 0.82 10.39
C LYS A 87 2.29 -0.18 9.31
N ILE A 88 2.04 0.20 8.07
CA ILE A 88 2.56 -0.51 6.88
C ILE A 88 4.04 -0.20 6.77
N ILE A 89 4.88 -1.24 6.81
CA ILE A 89 6.35 -1.13 6.66
C ILE A 89 6.84 -1.72 5.33
N VAL A 90 6.03 -2.58 4.71
CA VAL A 90 6.22 -3.08 3.35
C VAL A 90 4.86 -3.12 2.67
N ASP A 91 4.80 -2.64 1.44
CA ASP A 91 3.64 -2.74 0.55
C ASP A 91 4.12 -3.26 -0.80
N HIS A 92 3.52 -4.36 -1.23
CA HIS A 92 3.73 -4.92 -2.55
C HIS A 92 2.40 -5.04 -3.26
N SER A 93 2.23 -4.29 -4.34
CA SER A 93 0.99 -4.21 -5.11
C SER A 93 1.25 -4.46 -6.60
N SER A 94 0.47 -5.35 -7.21
CA SER A 94 0.59 -5.79 -8.61
C SER A 94 -0.61 -5.41 -9.46
#